data_AF-A0A918Q2Q2-F1
#
_entry.id   AF-A0A918Q2Q2-F1
#
_cell.length_a   1.000
_cell.length_b   1.000
_cell.length_c   1.000
_cell.angle_alpha   90.00
_cell.angle_beta   90.00
_cell.angle_gamma   90.00
#
_symmetry.space_group_name_H-M   'P 1'
#
loop_
_entity.id
_entity.type
_entity.pdbx_description
1 polymer ?
#
loop_
_entity_poly.entity_id
_entity_poly.type
_entity_poly.pdbx_seq_one_letter_code
_entity_poly.pdbx_strand_id
1 'polypeptide(L)'
;MKRALIILFNLVSAVLMTFFAIPKLFGKEQSLAGFKQFEDALGIDADGFRIFTGIVEVLIAVLLTYISAKPIKIISIFTYFILGSTMASALFLEFFARPEPKILLVIIALFLLSFSSTRLFQLTKPGEI
;
A
#
# COMPACT_ATOMS: atom_id res chain seq x y z
N MET A 1 -11.73 -10.55 13.68
CA MET A 1 -10.30 -10.86 13.99
C MET A 1 -9.98 -10.42 15.41
N LYS A 2 -9.13 -11.16 16.13
CA LYS A 2 -8.66 -10.71 17.47
C LYS A 2 -7.86 -9.42 17.34
N ARG A 3 -8.00 -8.51 18.31
CA ARG A 3 -7.31 -7.19 18.33
C ARG A 3 -5.79 -7.29 18.17
N ALA A 4 -5.17 -8.25 18.85
CA ALA A 4 -3.72 -8.48 18.75
C ALA A 4 -3.25 -8.79 17.33
N LEU A 5 -4.02 -9.59 16.57
CA LEU A 5 -3.70 -9.91 15.17
C LEU A 5 -3.84 -8.70 14.25
N ILE A 6 -4.83 -7.83 14.51
CA ILE A 6 -5.01 -6.58 13.75
C ILE A 6 -3.79 -5.68 13.96
N ILE A 7 -3.35 -5.51 15.22
CA ILE A 7 -2.16 -4.70 15.54
C ILE A 7 -0.93 -5.30 14.87
N LEU A 8 -0.72 -6.61 14.96
CA LEU A 8 0.40 -7.28 14.31
C LEU A 8 0.40 -7.02 12.79
N PHE A 9 -0.72 -7.24 12.12
CA PHE A 9 -0.81 -7.03 10.68
C PHE A 9 -0.67 -5.56 10.28
N ASN A 10 -1.17 -4.62 11.08
CA ASN A 10 -0.96 -3.20 10.84
C ASN A 10 0.53 -2.84 10.93
N LEU A 11 1.24 -3.32 11.95
CA LEU A 11 2.66 -3.02 12.13
C LEU A 11 3.52 -3.69 11.05
N VAL A 12 3.23 -4.94 10.69
CA VAL A 12 3.89 -5.62 9.56
C VAL A 12 3.65 -4.86 8.25
N SER A 13 2.40 -4.44 8.00
CA SER A 13 2.05 -3.64 6.83
C SER A 13 2.79 -2.30 6.84
N ALA A 14 2.86 -1.61 7.99
CA ALA A 14 3.57 -0.34 8.11
C ALA A 14 5.06 -0.48 7.77
N VAL A 15 5.72 -1.54 8.29
CA VAL A 15 7.12 -1.83 7.98
C VAL A 15 7.32 -2.08 6.48
N LEU A 16 6.43 -2.86 5.85
CA LEU A 16 6.48 -3.11 4.40
C LEU A 16 6.30 -1.81 3.60
N MET A 17 5.33 -0.98 3.96
CA MET A 17 5.10 0.32 3.31
C MET A 17 6.31 1.24 3.44
N THR A 18 6.93 1.32 4.63
CA THR A 18 8.17 2.08 4.82
C THR A 18 9.32 1.52 3.99
N PHE A 19 9.48 0.19 3.95
CA PHE A 19 10.49 -0.48 3.15
C PHE A 19 10.35 -0.16 1.65
N PHE A 20 9.12 -0.05 1.14
CA PHE A 20 8.84 0.34 -0.24
C PHE A 20 8.97 1.84 -0.50
N ALA A 21 8.68 2.69 0.49
CA ALA A 21 8.72 4.13 0.36
C ALA A 21 10.14 4.68 0.27
N ILE A 22 11.05 4.19 1.10
CA ILE A 22 12.45 4.64 1.14
C ILE A 22 13.11 4.62 -0.25
N PRO A 23 13.18 3.50 -0.98
CA PRO A 23 13.83 3.48 -2.30
C PRO A 23 13.15 4.42 -3.30
N LYS A 24 11.83 4.66 -3.17
CA LYS A 24 11.09 5.60 -4.02
C LYS A 24 11.42 7.04 -3.70
N LEU A 25 11.51 7.44 -2.44
CA LEU A 25 11.79 8.83 -2.08
C LEU A 25 13.26 9.22 -2.34
N PHE A 26 14.17 8.27 -2.16
CA PHE A 26 15.61 8.50 -2.34
C PHE A 26 16.13 8.16 -3.75
N GLY A 27 15.25 7.77 -4.69
CA GLY A 27 15.63 7.52 -6.08
C GLY A 27 16.63 6.39 -6.26
N LYS A 28 16.50 5.28 -5.50
CA LYS A 28 17.37 4.11 -5.69
C LYS A 28 17.17 3.53 -7.08
N GLU A 29 18.24 3.01 -7.70
CA GLU A 29 18.24 2.49 -9.08
C GLU A 29 17.11 1.50 -9.37
N GLN A 30 16.85 0.56 -8.47
CA GLN A 30 15.76 -0.39 -8.61
C GLN A 30 14.37 0.29 -8.72
N SER A 31 14.17 1.37 -7.95
CA SER A 31 12.94 2.16 -8.02
C SER A 31 12.88 2.93 -9.33
N LEU A 32 13.96 3.62 -9.71
CA LEU A 32 14.01 4.39 -10.96
C LEU A 32 13.71 3.49 -12.17
N ALA A 33 14.34 2.32 -12.26
CA ALA A 33 14.10 1.35 -13.32
C ALA A 33 12.64 0.87 -13.36
N GLY A 34 12.02 0.66 -12.20
CA GLY A 34 10.62 0.25 -12.11
C GLY A 34 9.65 1.32 -12.60
N PHE A 35 9.87 2.59 -12.24
CA PHE A 35 8.98 3.68 -12.64
C PHE A 35 9.19 4.11 -14.09
N LYS A 36 10.41 3.97 -14.63
CA LYS A 36 10.67 4.19 -16.05
C LYS A 36 9.90 3.21 -16.94
N GLN A 37 9.76 1.94 -16.52
CA GLN A 37 8.89 0.99 -17.23
C GLN A 37 7.44 1.46 -17.27
N PHE A 38 6.95 2.10 -16.20
CA PHE A 38 5.59 2.64 -16.17
C PHE A 38 5.44 3.88 -17.05
N GLU A 39 6.46 4.72 -17.11
CA GLU A 39 6.51 5.85 -18.06
C GLU A 39 6.46 5.36 -19.50
N ASP A 40 7.28 4.38 -19.87
CA ASP A 40 7.30 3.81 -21.22
C ASP A 40 5.95 3.18 -21.61
N ALA A 41 5.26 2.55 -20.65
CA ALA A 41 3.99 1.87 -20.89
C ALA A 41 2.75 2.78 -20.84
N LEU A 42 2.76 3.81 -19.98
CA LEU A 42 1.57 4.62 -19.66
C LEU A 42 1.73 6.10 -20.02
N GLY A 43 2.92 6.55 -20.42
CA GLY A 43 3.21 7.96 -20.73
C GLY A 43 3.14 8.89 -19.52
N ILE A 44 3.31 8.36 -18.31
CA ILE A 44 3.30 9.12 -17.05
C ILE A 44 4.71 9.53 -16.65
N ASP A 45 4.88 10.73 -16.10
CA ASP A 45 6.18 11.18 -15.57
C ASP A 45 6.67 10.24 -14.45
N ALA A 46 7.80 9.57 -14.70
CA ALA A 46 8.32 8.56 -13.78
C ALA A 46 8.71 9.13 -12.42
N ASP A 47 9.29 10.34 -12.38
CA ASP A 47 9.81 10.93 -11.15
C ASP A 47 8.69 11.45 -10.25
N GLY A 48 7.74 12.18 -10.82
CA GLY A 48 6.53 12.63 -10.15
C GLY A 48 5.72 11.45 -9.63
N PHE A 49 5.51 10.42 -10.46
CA PHE A 49 4.75 9.24 -10.04
C PHE A 49 5.46 8.44 -8.94
N ARG A 50 6.80 8.32 -9.03
CA ARG A 50 7.63 7.68 -8.00
C ARG A 50 7.53 8.38 -6.66
N ILE A 51 7.74 9.69 -6.66
CA ILE A 51 7.72 10.50 -5.43
C ILE A 51 6.32 10.48 -4.83
N PHE A 52 5.28 10.68 -5.65
CA PHE A 52 3.89 10.60 -5.20
C PHE A 52 3.60 9.25 -4.53
N THR A 53 3.96 8.14 -5.18
CA THR A 53 3.76 6.81 -4.62
C THR A 53 4.51 6.66 -3.30
N GLY A 54 5.78 7.08 -3.22
CA GLY A 54 6.55 7.04 -1.98
C GLY A 54 5.92 7.84 -0.83
N ILE A 55 5.36 9.03 -1.10
CA ILE A 55 4.65 9.84 -0.10
C ILE A 55 3.39 9.11 0.41
N VAL A 56 2.60 8.54 -0.50
CA VAL A 56 1.41 7.76 -0.15
C VAL A 56 1.79 6.55 0.72
N GLU A 57 2.88 5.85 0.39
CA GLU A 57 3.35 4.72 1.18
C GLU A 57 3.80 5.12 2.60
N VAL A 58 4.49 6.26 2.76
CA VAL A 58 4.82 6.80 4.09
C VAL A 58 3.55 7.16 4.87
N LEU A 59 2.59 7.85 4.23
CA LEU A 59 1.33 8.22 4.86
C LEU A 59 0.59 6.98 5.39
N ILE A 60 0.51 5.92 4.59
CA ILE A 60 -0.10 4.64 4.98
C ILE A 60 0.64 4.05 6.19
N ALA A 61 1.96 4.03 6.18
CA ALA A 61 2.76 3.49 7.29
C ALA A 61 2.51 4.23 8.62
N VAL A 62 2.47 5.57 8.56
CA VAL A 62 2.17 6.43 9.72
C VAL A 62 0.76 6.16 10.23
N LEU A 63 -0.23 6.12 9.34
CA LEU A 63 -1.62 5.89 9.71
C LEU A 63 -1.85 4.49 10.31
N LEU A 64 -1.26 3.44 9.73
CA LEU A 64 -1.33 2.08 10.26
C LEU A 64 -0.74 1.98 11.68
N THR A 65 0.39 2.67 11.91
CA THR A 65 1.02 2.76 13.23
C THR A 65 0.10 3.51 14.20
N TYR A 66 -0.45 4.65 13.78
CA TYR A 66 -1.36 5.46 14.59
C TYR A 66 -2.62 4.68 15.02
N ILE A 67 -3.33 4.05 14.08
CA ILE A 67 -4.58 3.32 14.38
C ILE A 67 -4.32 2.05 15.21
N SER A 68 -3.09 1.55 15.24
CA SER A 68 -2.69 0.43 16.11
C SER A 68 -2.65 0.83 17.58
N ALA A 69 -2.26 2.08 17.87
CA ALA A 69 -2.29 2.64 19.21
C ALA A 69 -3.67 3.20 19.57
N LYS A 70 -4.30 3.95 18.66
CA LYS A 70 -5.57 4.66 18.87
C LYS A 70 -6.52 4.37 17.70
N PRO A 71 -7.31 3.28 17.76
CA PRO A 71 -8.20 2.91 16.66
C PRO A 71 -9.41 3.86 16.59
N ILE A 72 -9.32 4.88 15.75
CA ILE A 72 -10.44 5.76 15.42
C ILE A 72 -11.12 5.22 14.15
N LYS A 73 -12.43 4.97 14.20
CA LYS A 73 -13.17 4.27 13.12
C LYS A 73 -12.99 4.93 11.75
N ILE A 74 -13.24 6.24 11.63
CA ILE A 74 -13.15 6.96 10.36
C ILE A 74 -11.71 6.97 9.79
N ILE A 75 -10.71 7.17 10.66
CA ILE A 75 -9.29 7.14 10.26
C ILE A 75 -8.91 5.74 9.82
N SER A 76 -9.40 4.71 10.51
CA SER A 76 -9.14 3.31 10.16
C SER A 76 -9.75 2.97 8.79
N ILE A 77 -11.00 3.36 8.54
CA ILE A 77 -11.66 3.19 7.23
C ILE A 77 -10.82 3.86 6.14
N PHE A 78 -10.45 5.13 6.33
CA PHE A 78 -9.61 5.86 5.38
C PHE A 78 -8.27 5.14 5.14
N THR A 79 -7.60 4.70 6.20
CA THR A 79 -6.30 4.01 6.14
C THR A 79 -6.38 2.71 5.33
N TYR A 80 -7.37 1.86 5.61
CA TYR A 80 -7.52 0.60 4.88
C TYR A 80 -8.01 0.82 3.45
N PHE A 81 -8.81 1.86 3.20
CA PHE A 81 -9.20 2.24 1.85
C PHE A 81 -7.98 2.64 1.02
N ILE A 82 -7.15 3.57 1.50
CA ILE A 82 -5.95 3.99 0.76
C ILE A 82 -4.96 2.84 0.57
N LEU A 83 -4.75 1.99 1.59
CA LEU A 83 -3.91 0.79 1.46
C LEU A 83 -4.44 -0.14 0.36
N GLY A 84 -5.74 -0.43 0.40
CA GLY A 84 -6.38 -1.29 -0.61
C GLY A 84 -6.27 -0.71 -2.01
N SER A 85 -6.55 0.59 -2.20
CA SER A 85 -6.40 1.27 -3.48
C SER A 85 -4.95 1.22 -3.98
N THR A 86 -3.96 1.50 -3.12
CA THR A 86 -2.54 1.42 -3.49
C THR A 86 -2.14 0.01 -3.93
N MET A 87 -2.61 -1.04 -3.23
CA MET A 87 -2.30 -2.42 -3.60
C MET A 87 -3.01 -2.86 -4.89
N ALA A 88 -4.25 -2.43 -5.10
CA ALA A 88 -4.96 -2.68 -6.36
C ALA A 88 -4.25 -2.00 -7.55
N SER A 89 -3.83 -0.74 -7.39
CA SER A 89 -3.03 -0.03 -8.39
C SER A 89 -1.67 -0.69 -8.61
N ALA A 90 -1.00 -1.17 -7.55
CA ALA A 90 0.26 -1.89 -7.68
C ALA A 90 0.10 -3.17 -8.49
N LEU A 91 -0.94 -3.97 -8.23
CA LEU A 91 -1.24 -5.17 -9.03
C LEU A 91 -1.53 -4.82 -10.49
N PHE A 92 -2.31 -3.76 -10.72
CA PHE A 92 -2.58 -3.27 -12.07
C PHE A 92 -1.26 -2.92 -12.80
N LEU A 93 -0.40 -2.13 -12.20
CA LEU A 93 0.89 -1.75 -12.80
C LEU A 93 1.79 -2.98 -13.04
N GLU A 94 1.76 -3.94 -12.12
CA GLU A 94 2.60 -5.14 -12.23
C GLU A 94 2.19 -6.05 -13.39
N PHE A 95 0.89 -6.19 -13.67
CA PHE A 95 0.38 -7.05 -14.75
C PHE A 95 0.22 -6.34 -16.09
N PHE A 96 0.00 -5.03 -16.10
CA PHE A 96 -0.34 -4.29 -17.33
C PHE A 96 0.72 -3.30 -17.78
N ALA A 97 1.63 -2.86 -16.89
CA ALA A 97 2.65 -1.86 -17.23
C ALA A 97 4.09 -2.40 -17.16
N ARG A 98 4.32 -3.60 -16.61
CA ARG A 98 5.63 -4.25 -16.67
C ARG A 98 5.72 -5.25 -17.83
N PRO A 99 6.92 -5.45 -18.40
CA PRO A 99 7.17 -6.54 -19.34
C PRO A 99 7.00 -7.92 -18.70
N GLU A 100 7.41 -8.06 -17.43
CA GLU A 100 7.29 -9.30 -16.66
C GLU A 100 6.91 -8.99 -15.20
N PRO A 101 5.84 -9.63 -14.67
CA PRO A 101 5.43 -9.45 -13.29
C PRO A 101 6.43 -10.02 -12.28
N LYS A 102 6.81 -9.23 -11.28
CA LYS A 102 7.59 -9.68 -10.13
C LYS A 102 6.67 -10.36 -9.12
N ILE A 103 6.68 -11.69 -9.14
CA ILE A 103 5.80 -12.53 -8.31
C ILE A 103 5.83 -12.17 -6.82
N LEU A 104 7.01 -11.82 -6.27
CA LEU A 104 7.10 -11.39 -4.87
C LEU A 104 6.26 -10.14 -4.57
N LEU A 105 6.26 -9.14 -5.47
CA LEU A 105 5.45 -7.93 -5.31
C LEU A 105 3.97 -8.24 -5.42
N VAL A 106 3.58 -9.13 -6.34
CA VAL A 106 2.19 -9.61 -6.48
C VAL A 106 1.72 -10.27 -5.20
N ILE A 107 2.51 -11.18 -4.61
CA ILE A 107 2.15 -11.88 -3.36
C ILE A 107 1.96 -10.88 -2.22
N ILE A 108 2.89 -9.93 -2.06
CA ILE A 108 2.80 -8.91 -1.02
C ILE A 108 1.55 -8.03 -1.23
N ALA A 109 1.29 -7.61 -2.47
CA ALA A 109 0.13 -6.79 -2.80
C ALA A 109 -1.19 -7.53 -2.56
N LEU A 110 -1.29 -8.82 -2.91
CA LEU A 110 -2.47 -9.65 -2.64
C LEU A 110 -2.69 -9.85 -1.13
N PHE A 111 -1.62 -10.09 -0.36
CA PHE A 111 -1.70 -10.20 1.09
C PHE A 111 -2.24 -8.90 1.72
N LEU A 112 -1.64 -7.76 1.37
CA LEU A 112 -2.04 -6.45 1.90
C LEU A 112 -3.44 -6.05 1.44
N LEU A 113 -3.80 -6.30 0.17
CA LEU A 113 -5.14 -6.04 -0.36
C LEU A 113 -6.20 -6.89 0.35
N SER A 114 -5.95 -8.18 0.55
CA SER A 114 -6.88 -9.07 1.25
C SER A 114 -7.09 -8.62 2.69
N PHE A 115 -6.01 -8.24 3.36
CA PHE A 115 -6.06 -7.70 4.72
C PHE A 115 -6.86 -6.39 4.77
N SER A 116 -6.55 -5.41 3.91
CA SER A 116 -7.25 -4.12 3.88
C SER A 116 -8.74 -4.27 3.56
N SER A 117 -9.09 -5.11 2.57
CA SER A 117 -10.47 -5.35 2.16
C SER A 117 -11.29 -6.01 3.27
N THR A 118 -10.70 -6.99 3.96
CA THR A 118 -11.34 -7.65 5.12
C THR A 118 -11.61 -6.65 6.23
N ARG A 119 -10.66 -5.75 6.52
CA ARG A 119 -10.80 -4.73 7.56
C ARG A 119 -11.81 -3.66 7.18
N LEU A 120 -11.80 -3.21 5.92
CA LEU A 120 -12.76 -2.24 5.43
C LEU A 120 -14.18 -2.79 5.54
N PHE A 121 -14.41 -4.02 5.07
CA PHE A 121 -15.71 -4.69 5.18
C PHE A 121 -16.18 -4.83 6.63
N GLN A 122 -15.28 -5.17 7.57
CA GLN A 122 -15.63 -5.26 8.99
C GLN A 122 -16.01 -3.89 9.59
N LEU A 123 -15.33 -2.82 9.20
CA LEU A 123 -15.57 -1.48 9.75
C LEU A 123 -16.79 -0.77 9.16
N THR A 124 -17.22 -1.15 7.95
CA THR A 124 -18.36 -0.55 7.25
C THR A 124 -19.68 -1.31 7.48
N LYS A 125 -19.66 -2.44 8.19
CA LYS A 125 -20.89 -3.15 8.55
C LYS A 125 -21.81 -2.29 9.42
N PRO A 126 -23.11 -2.18 9.07
CA PRO A 126 -24.10 -1.54 9.95
C PRO A 126 -24.26 -2.34 11.25
N GLY A 127 -24.29 -1.66 12.40
CA GLY A 127 -24.63 -2.26 13.71
C GLY A 127 -23.46 -2.56 14.65
N GLU A 128 -22.20 -2.40 14.24
CA GLU A 128 -21.01 -2.45 15.11
C GLU A 128 -20.48 -1.02 15.37
N ILE A 129 -21.25 -0.23 16.12
CA ILE A 129 -20.85 1.09 16.65
C ILE A 129 -20.40 0.90 18.10
#